data_AF-Q2FZH9-F1
#
_entry.id   AF-Q2FZH9-F1
#
_cell.length_a   1.000
_cell.length_b   1.000
_cell.length_c   1.000
_cell.angle_alpha   90.00
_cell.angle_beta   90.00
_cell.angle_gamma   90.00
#
_symmetry.space_group_name_H-M   'P 1'
#
loop_
_entity.id
_entity.type
_entity.pdbx_description
1 polymer ?
#
loop_
_entity_poly.entity_id
_entity_poly.type
_entity_poly.pdbx_seq_one_letter_code
_entity_poly.pdbx_strand_id
1 'polypeptide(L)'
;MSFLRKHAEIIFSYLIGIVSLFTGLIILINLPLIKQLNGGKKVDTHVHNVWEFLNAFFSEIIKVMSRFIGNFPIVSAIVIIIFGILVMLIGHTLLRTIKYDYDISIFFLVIGIMYFIITLILMTQVYGFFAVIFIIPFTIHIGYIVYKDELNQENVKNHFMWIIVSYGISYLITQIALYGRIDANEIESIDILSVNAFFIIMWLLGQMAIWNFLFLRRALPLTKQELGEEEPELSRTSKGNVTNQTKIHLKQLQDKTTEYARKTRRSVDLDKIRAKRDKFKKKVNDIIDIQEDDIPDWMRKPKWVKPMYVELFCGVVIFLFTFLEFNNRNALFVSGDWKLSQTQYVIEWVTLLILLFIIIAYIATTLTFHLKGKFYYLQLFMGSILFFKLLTEFINIMIHGLLLSVFITPTLLLMLLAIIISYSLQLRERP
;
A
#
# COMPACT_ATOMS: atom_id res chain seq x y z
N MET A 1 1.55 21.49 16.59
CA MET A 1 1.20 20.18 15.98
C MET A 1 -0.29 20.19 15.65
N SER A 2 -0.72 19.79 14.44
CA SER A 2 -2.15 19.84 14.08
C SER A 2 -2.96 18.85 14.93
N PHE A 3 -4.21 19.22 15.24
CA PHE A 3 -5.18 18.40 15.99
C PHE A 3 -5.26 16.96 15.48
N LEU A 4 -5.14 16.77 14.15
CA LEU A 4 -5.12 15.47 13.47
C LEU A 4 -3.97 14.57 13.91
N ARG A 5 -2.76 15.10 14.15
CA ARG A 5 -1.64 14.27 14.63
C ARG A 5 -1.78 13.86 16.09
N LYS A 6 -2.46 14.67 16.90
CA LYS A 6 -2.65 14.40 18.34
C LYS A 6 -3.74 13.36 18.58
N HIS A 7 -4.73 13.26 17.69
CA HIS A 7 -5.89 12.35 17.83
C HIS A 7 -5.98 11.33 16.69
N ALA A 8 -4.88 11.09 15.96
CA ALA A 8 -4.88 10.16 14.83
C ALA A 8 -5.35 8.75 15.25
N GLU A 9 -4.95 8.31 16.45
CA GLU A 9 -5.31 6.99 16.98
C GLU A 9 -6.83 6.81 17.13
N ILE A 10 -7.48 7.85 17.65
CA ILE A 10 -8.91 7.91 17.89
C ILE A 10 -9.65 7.96 16.56
N ILE A 11 -9.21 8.81 15.63
CA ILE A 11 -9.80 8.94 14.30
C ILE A 11 -9.71 7.62 13.54
N PHE A 12 -8.55 6.96 13.57
CA PHE A 12 -8.34 5.66 12.91
C PHE A 12 -9.16 4.55 13.56
N SER A 13 -9.30 4.56 14.89
CA SER A 13 -10.18 3.62 15.60
C SER A 13 -11.63 3.80 15.16
N TYR A 14 -12.13 5.04 15.13
CA TYR A 14 -13.49 5.31 14.66
C TYR A 14 -13.67 4.96 13.20
N LEU A 15 -12.70 5.24 12.34
CA LEU A 15 -12.81 4.93 10.92
C LEU A 15 -12.85 3.42 10.67
N ILE A 16 -12.00 2.64 11.36
CA ILE A 16 -12.07 1.18 11.31
C ILE A 16 -13.44 0.70 11.79
N GLY A 17 -13.93 1.21 12.91
CA GLY A 17 -15.22 0.82 13.47
C GLY A 17 -16.41 1.16 12.55
N ILE A 18 -16.42 2.35 11.96
CA ILE A 18 -17.44 2.82 11.02
C ILE A 18 -17.45 1.95 9.77
N VAL A 19 -16.28 1.67 9.18
CA VAL A 19 -16.19 0.81 7.98
C VAL A 19 -16.68 -0.61 8.30
N SER A 20 -16.32 -1.17 9.45
CA SER A 20 -16.85 -2.46 9.89
C SER A 20 -18.37 -2.44 10.05
N LEU A 21 -18.95 -1.41 10.67
CA LEU A 21 -20.40 -1.26 10.81
C LEU A 21 -21.11 -1.21 9.45
N PHE A 22 -20.63 -0.38 8.53
CA PHE A 22 -21.20 -0.30 7.19
C PHE A 22 -21.09 -1.64 6.46
N THR A 23 -19.95 -2.32 6.58
CA THR A 23 -19.75 -3.65 6.00
C THR A 23 -20.77 -4.65 6.55
N GLY A 24 -21.00 -4.66 7.87
CA GLY A 24 -22.00 -5.51 8.50
C GLY A 24 -23.44 -5.21 8.07
N LEU A 25 -23.79 -3.93 7.94
CA LEU A 25 -25.10 -3.50 7.44
C LEU A 25 -25.32 -3.89 5.97
N ILE A 26 -24.31 -3.73 5.12
CA ILE A 26 -24.35 -4.14 3.71
C ILE A 26 -24.61 -5.65 3.61
N ILE A 27 -23.98 -6.47 4.46
CA ILE A 27 -24.22 -7.92 4.50
C ILE A 27 -25.68 -8.22 4.86
N LEU A 28 -26.25 -7.55 5.88
CA LEU A 28 -27.64 -7.78 6.31
C LEU A 28 -28.65 -7.39 5.22
N ILE A 29 -28.44 -6.26 4.56
CA ILE A 29 -29.34 -5.78 3.50
C ILE A 29 -29.31 -6.73 2.28
N ASN A 30 -28.14 -7.28 1.96
CA ASN A 30 -27.93 -8.12 0.78
C ASN A 30 -27.97 -9.63 1.07
N LEU A 31 -28.57 -10.05 2.18
CA LEU A 31 -28.71 -11.47 2.57
C LEU A 31 -29.28 -12.38 1.45
N PRO A 32 -30.32 -12.00 0.69
CA PRO A 32 -30.86 -12.84 -0.38
C PRO A 32 -29.84 -13.05 -1.50
N LEU A 33 -29.12 -11.99 -1.88
CA LEU A 33 -28.10 -12.02 -2.94
C LEU A 33 -26.92 -12.89 -2.51
N ILE A 34 -26.47 -12.77 -1.26
CA ILE A 34 -25.38 -13.56 -0.69
C ILE A 34 -25.70 -15.07 -0.71
N LYS A 35 -26.94 -15.44 -0.35
CA LYS A 35 -27.38 -16.84 -0.39
C LYS A 35 -27.44 -17.39 -1.81
N GLN A 36 -27.82 -16.58 -2.79
CA GLN A 36 -27.82 -16.96 -4.20
C GLN A 36 -26.39 -17.11 -4.76
N LEU A 37 -25.48 -16.24 -4.32
CA LEU A 37 -24.07 -16.18 -4.72
C LEU A 37 -23.19 -17.27 -4.10
N ASN A 38 -23.52 -17.76 -2.90
CA ASN A 38 -22.78 -18.82 -2.23
C ASN A 38 -22.74 -20.16 -3.00
N GLY A 39 -23.56 -20.33 -4.04
CA GLY A 39 -23.53 -21.48 -4.94
C GLY A 39 -22.50 -21.38 -6.07
N GLY A 40 -21.65 -20.36 -6.10
CA GLY A 40 -20.69 -20.16 -7.20
C GLY A 40 -21.35 -19.79 -8.53
N LYS A 41 -22.64 -19.45 -8.52
CA LYS A 41 -23.36 -18.99 -9.70
C LYS A 41 -22.77 -17.65 -10.12
N LYS A 42 -22.31 -17.57 -11.38
CA LYS A 42 -22.02 -16.28 -12.01
C LYS A 42 -23.30 -15.45 -11.95
N VAL A 43 -23.19 -14.21 -11.50
CA VAL A 43 -24.31 -13.29 -11.66
C VAL A 43 -24.26 -12.85 -13.10
N ASP A 44 -25.19 -13.37 -13.90
CA ASP A 44 -25.50 -12.77 -15.19
C ASP A 44 -26.15 -11.41 -14.91
N THR A 45 -25.32 -10.44 -14.53
CA THR A 45 -25.73 -9.04 -14.49
C THR A 45 -25.59 -8.53 -15.90
N HIS A 46 -26.73 -8.41 -16.58
CA HIS A 46 -26.78 -7.54 -17.74
C HIS A 46 -26.53 -6.11 -17.25
N VAL A 47 -25.47 -5.50 -17.77
CA VAL A 47 -25.06 -4.13 -17.47
C VAL A 47 -25.25 -3.31 -18.73
N HIS A 48 -26.35 -2.58 -18.78
CA HIS A 48 -26.75 -1.66 -19.84
C HIS A 48 -26.49 -0.21 -19.47
N ASN A 49 -26.41 0.10 -18.18
CA ASN A 49 -26.26 1.46 -17.66
C ASN A 49 -25.24 1.52 -16.52
N VAL A 50 -24.72 2.72 -16.23
CA VAL A 50 -23.79 2.98 -15.10
C VAL A 50 -24.35 2.48 -13.77
N TRP A 51 -25.66 2.56 -13.57
CA TRP A 51 -26.33 2.03 -12.37
C TRP A 51 -26.26 0.51 -12.28
N GLU A 52 -26.43 -0.19 -13.40
CA GLU A 52 -26.31 -1.64 -13.44
C GLU A 52 -24.84 -2.06 -13.28
N PHE A 53 -23.89 -1.26 -13.79
CA PHE A 53 -22.46 -1.48 -13.55
C PHE A 53 -22.12 -1.33 -12.06
N LEU A 54 -22.60 -0.27 -11.41
CA LEU A 54 -22.44 -0.09 -9.96
C LEU A 54 -23.04 -1.27 -9.20
N ASN A 55 -24.25 -1.70 -9.58
CA ASN A 55 -24.89 -2.85 -8.96
C ASN A 55 -24.11 -4.16 -9.19
N ALA A 56 -23.58 -4.40 -10.39
CA ALA A 56 -22.74 -5.55 -10.71
C ALA A 56 -21.43 -5.51 -9.91
N PHE A 57 -20.80 -4.34 -9.83
CA PHE A 57 -19.60 -4.11 -9.01
C PHE A 57 -19.85 -4.37 -7.52
N PHE A 58 -20.96 -3.85 -6.97
CA PHE A 58 -21.35 -4.14 -5.59
C PHE A 58 -21.72 -5.61 -5.39
N SER A 59 -22.37 -6.25 -6.37
CA SER A 59 -22.69 -7.68 -6.35
C SER A 59 -21.42 -8.53 -6.31
N GLU A 60 -20.41 -8.18 -7.10
CA GLU A 60 -19.10 -8.83 -7.08
C GLU A 60 -18.35 -8.57 -5.76
N ILE A 61 -18.42 -7.36 -5.20
CA ILE A 61 -17.91 -7.10 -3.83
C ILE A 61 -18.61 -8.03 -2.83
N ILE A 62 -19.93 -8.16 -2.92
CA ILE A 62 -20.73 -9.01 -2.04
C ILE A 62 -20.38 -10.49 -2.22
N LYS A 63 -20.13 -10.97 -3.45
CA LYS A 63 -19.66 -12.33 -3.75
C LYS A 63 -18.27 -12.59 -3.19
N VAL A 64 -17.36 -11.62 -3.33
CA VAL A 64 -16.03 -11.67 -2.72
C VAL A 64 -16.17 -11.78 -1.20
N MET A 65 -17.03 -10.97 -0.58
CA MET A 65 -17.34 -11.03 0.86
C MET A 65 -18.02 -12.35 1.26
N SER A 66 -18.93 -12.89 0.44
CA SER A 66 -19.70 -14.10 0.75
C SER A 66 -18.80 -15.32 0.91
N ARG A 67 -17.72 -15.40 0.12
CA ARG A 67 -16.69 -16.44 0.26
C ARG A 67 -15.99 -16.41 1.61
N PHE A 68 -15.79 -15.24 2.22
CA PHE A 68 -15.19 -15.11 3.56
C PHE A 68 -16.18 -15.43 4.68
N ILE A 69 -17.43 -15.04 4.47
CA ILE A 69 -18.54 -15.23 5.41
C ILE A 69 -18.96 -16.70 5.51
N GLY A 70 -18.81 -17.44 4.42
CA GLY A 70 -19.24 -18.84 4.32
C GLY A 70 -20.76 -18.99 4.38
N ASN A 71 -21.22 -20.09 4.98
CA ASN A 71 -22.65 -20.46 4.99
C ASN A 71 -23.50 -19.69 6.02
N PHE A 72 -22.91 -18.83 6.84
CA PHE A 72 -23.59 -18.16 7.95
C PHE A 72 -23.56 -16.63 7.86
N PRO A 73 -24.20 -16.02 6.85
CA PRO A 73 -24.11 -14.58 6.61
C PRO A 73 -24.67 -13.71 7.74
N ILE A 74 -25.73 -14.16 8.39
CA ILE A 74 -26.32 -13.44 9.53
C ILE A 74 -25.33 -13.39 10.70
N VAL A 75 -24.71 -14.54 11.05
CA VAL A 75 -23.74 -14.62 12.15
C VAL A 75 -22.53 -13.75 11.85
N SER A 76 -22.01 -13.81 10.63
CA SER A 76 -20.87 -12.98 10.21
C SER A 76 -21.17 -11.48 10.33
N ALA A 77 -22.36 -11.05 9.92
CA ALA A 77 -22.74 -9.65 9.99
C ALA A 77 -22.84 -9.17 11.44
N ILE A 78 -23.45 -9.98 12.32
CA ILE A 78 -23.53 -9.68 13.75
C ILE A 78 -22.12 -9.58 14.35
N VAL A 79 -21.22 -10.52 14.05
CA VAL A 79 -19.84 -10.50 14.53
C VAL A 79 -19.10 -9.25 14.06
N ILE A 80 -19.23 -8.88 12.77
CA ILE A 80 -18.61 -7.68 12.19
C ILE A 80 -19.16 -6.40 12.83
N ILE A 81 -20.47 -6.33 13.09
CA ILE A 81 -21.10 -5.18 13.75
C ILE A 81 -20.59 -5.06 15.19
N ILE A 82 -20.58 -6.15 15.95
CA ILE A 82 -20.05 -6.18 17.32
C ILE A 82 -18.57 -5.76 17.33
N PHE A 83 -17.78 -6.24 16.37
CA PHE A 83 -16.39 -5.82 16.21
C PHE A 83 -16.29 -4.31 15.93
N GLY A 84 -17.11 -3.76 15.03
CA GLY A 84 -17.14 -2.33 14.75
C GLY A 84 -17.45 -1.49 16.00
N ILE A 85 -18.44 -1.91 16.79
CA ILE A 85 -18.79 -1.27 18.07
C ILE A 85 -17.62 -1.36 19.06
N LEU A 86 -17.00 -2.54 19.20
CA LEU A 86 -15.86 -2.76 20.09
C LEU A 86 -14.70 -1.81 19.75
N VAL A 87 -14.34 -1.69 18.47
CA VAL A 87 -13.25 -0.80 18.03
C VAL A 87 -13.59 0.67 18.30
N MET A 88 -14.85 1.08 18.13
CA MET A 88 -15.26 2.45 18.50
C MET A 88 -15.21 2.68 20.02
N LEU A 89 -15.58 1.68 20.84
CA LEU A 89 -15.45 1.75 22.30
C LEU A 89 -13.98 1.83 22.74
N ILE A 90 -13.08 1.18 22.03
CA ILE A 90 -11.63 1.31 22.24
C ILE A 90 -11.18 2.74 21.91
N GLY A 91 -11.62 3.32 20.80
CA GLY A 91 -11.36 4.72 20.45
C GLY A 91 -11.87 5.69 21.52
N HIS A 92 -13.03 5.41 22.11
CA HIS A 92 -13.57 6.17 23.23
C HIS A 92 -12.80 5.98 24.54
N THR A 93 -12.27 4.78 24.78
CA THR A 93 -11.40 4.51 25.93
C THR A 93 -10.08 5.27 25.81
N LEU A 94 -9.48 5.31 24.61
CA LEU A 94 -8.27 6.08 24.32
C LEU A 94 -8.46 7.59 24.55
N LEU A 95 -9.67 8.12 24.33
CA LEU A 95 -10.01 9.51 24.68
C LEU A 95 -9.99 9.78 26.20
N ARG A 96 -10.25 8.76 27.03
CA ARG A 96 -10.46 8.92 28.47
C ARG A 96 -9.26 8.53 29.33
N THR A 97 -8.45 7.55 28.91
CA THR A 97 -7.39 7.00 29.75
C THR A 97 -6.22 6.43 28.93
N ILE A 98 -5.01 6.60 29.48
CA ILE A 98 -3.73 6.09 28.96
C ILE A 98 -3.40 4.70 29.57
N LYS A 99 -4.19 4.24 30.55
CA LYS A 99 -3.88 3.05 31.37
C LYS A 99 -3.78 1.76 30.56
N TYR A 100 -4.46 1.67 29.43
CA TYR A 100 -4.58 0.45 28.63
C TYR A 100 -3.81 0.50 27.30
N ASP A 101 -2.96 1.51 27.10
CA ASP A 101 -2.28 1.75 25.82
C ASP A 101 -1.48 0.55 25.32
N TYR A 102 -0.84 -0.19 26.23
CA TYR A 102 -0.11 -1.41 25.87
C TYR A 102 -1.03 -2.50 25.32
N ASP A 103 -2.09 -2.84 26.03
CA ASP A 103 -3.02 -3.89 25.61
C ASP A 103 -3.77 -3.50 24.32
N ILE A 104 -4.16 -2.23 24.21
CA ILE A 104 -4.80 -1.68 23.00
C ILE A 104 -3.83 -1.69 21.82
N SER A 105 -2.54 -1.39 22.04
CA SER A 105 -1.53 -1.46 20.99
C SER A 105 -1.44 -2.89 20.41
N ILE A 106 -1.35 -3.91 21.28
CA ILE A 106 -1.27 -5.31 20.84
C ILE A 106 -2.53 -5.71 20.07
N PHE A 107 -3.70 -5.27 20.53
CA PHE A 107 -4.96 -5.50 19.83
C PHE A 107 -4.93 -4.95 18.39
N PHE A 108 -4.45 -3.72 18.19
CA PHE A 108 -4.30 -3.14 16.87
C PHE A 108 -3.25 -3.84 16.00
N LEU A 109 -2.18 -4.38 16.59
CA LEU A 109 -1.21 -5.20 15.87
C LEU A 109 -1.85 -6.49 15.34
N VAL A 110 -2.61 -7.20 16.17
CA VAL A 110 -3.32 -8.42 15.77
C VAL A 110 -4.31 -8.13 14.65
N ILE A 111 -5.08 -7.03 14.76
CA ILE A 111 -6.00 -6.60 13.70
C ILE A 111 -5.25 -6.27 12.41
N GLY A 112 -4.13 -5.55 12.49
CA GLY A 112 -3.32 -5.22 11.32
C GLY A 112 -2.81 -6.46 10.59
N ILE A 113 -2.34 -7.46 11.32
CA ILE A 113 -1.92 -8.76 10.77
C ILE A 113 -3.11 -9.50 10.16
N MET A 114 -4.25 -9.53 10.84
CA MET A 114 -5.47 -10.17 10.34
C MET A 114 -5.93 -9.54 9.02
N TYR A 115 -5.96 -8.20 8.94
CA TYR A 115 -6.29 -7.50 7.70
C TYR A 115 -5.31 -7.81 6.58
N PHE A 116 -4.02 -7.91 6.88
CA PHE A 116 -3.03 -8.32 5.88
C PHE A 116 -3.25 -9.75 5.38
N ILE A 117 -3.54 -10.71 6.26
CA ILE A 117 -3.83 -12.11 5.89
C ILE A 117 -5.08 -12.18 5.00
N ILE A 118 -6.16 -11.51 5.40
CA ILE A 118 -7.41 -11.45 4.60
C ILE A 118 -7.11 -10.87 3.22
N THR A 119 -6.35 -9.76 3.17
CA THR A 119 -5.91 -9.11 1.94
C THR A 119 -5.14 -10.07 1.02
N LEU A 120 -4.22 -10.86 1.57
CA LEU A 120 -3.43 -11.83 0.81
C LEU A 120 -4.28 -12.98 0.26
N ILE A 121 -5.24 -13.50 1.05
CA ILE A 121 -6.19 -14.53 0.60
C ILE A 121 -7.03 -14.02 -0.56
N LEU A 122 -7.49 -12.76 -0.49
CA LEU A 122 -8.26 -12.12 -1.55
C LEU A 122 -7.46 -11.93 -2.82
N MET A 123 -6.23 -11.41 -2.69
CA MET A 123 -5.34 -11.25 -3.82
C MET A 123 -5.08 -12.58 -4.52
N THR A 124 -5.02 -13.69 -3.77
CA THR A 124 -4.81 -15.02 -4.36
C THR A 124 -5.93 -15.42 -5.32
N GLN A 125 -7.14 -14.87 -5.18
CA GLN A 125 -8.24 -15.13 -6.13
C GLN A 125 -7.94 -14.57 -7.53
N VAL A 126 -7.37 -13.37 -7.60
CA VAL A 126 -7.12 -12.65 -8.85
C VAL A 126 -5.68 -12.83 -9.34
N TYR A 127 -4.70 -12.65 -8.47
CA TYR A 127 -3.28 -12.75 -8.79
C TYR A 127 -2.73 -14.18 -8.69
N GLY A 128 -3.53 -15.14 -8.20
CA GLY A 128 -3.07 -16.50 -7.97
C GLY A 128 -1.98 -16.58 -6.91
N PHE A 129 -1.13 -17.61 -7.01
CA PHE A 129 -0.04 -17.85 -6.07
C PHE A 129 0.93 -16.65 -5.93
N PHE A 130 1.06 -15.81 -6.97
CA PHE A 130 1.96 -14.66 -6.97
C PHE A 130 1.58 -13.58 -5.94
N ALA A 131 0.34 -13.60 -5.41
CA ALA A 131 -0.06 -12.74 -4.30
C ALA A 131 0.84 -12.85 -3.05
N VAL A 132 1.44 -14.04 -2.83
CA VAL A 132 2.32 -14.32 -1.68
C VAL A 132 3.56 -13.43 -1.67
N ILE A 133 3.98 -12.89 -2.82
CA ILE A 133 5.15 -12.01 -2.94
C ILE A 133 4.98 -10.75 -2.07
N PHE A 134 3.75 -10.29 -1.84
CA PHE A 134 3.47 -9.12 -0.99
C PHE A 134 3.85 -9.30 0.49
N ILE A 135 4.16 -10.52 0.95
CA ILE A 135 4.74 -10.75 2.28
C ILE A 135 6.08 -10.02 2.43
N ILE A 136 6.89 -9.96 1.37
CA ILE A 136 8.21 -9.34 1.38
C ILE A 136 8.13 -7.83 1.67
N PRO A 137 7.42 -7.00 0.86
CA PRO A 137 7.31 -5.57 1.14
C PRO A 137 6.57 -5.30 2.45
N PHE A 138 5.59 -6.11 2.84
CA PHE A 138 4.93 -5.98 4.14
C PHE A 138 5.91 -6.16 5.29
N THR A 139 6.76 -7.18 5.23
CA THR A 139 7.81 -7.42 6.24
C THR A 139 8.80 -6.25 6.31
N ILE A 140 9.26 -5.74 5.16
CA ILE A 140 10.16 -4.58 5.09
C ILE A 140 9.48 -3.34 5.68
N HIS A 141 8.19 -3.14 5.36
CA HIS A 141 7.42 -2.00 5.82
C HIS A 141 7.23 -2.02 7.35
N ILE A 142 6.81 -3.16 7.91
CA ILE A 142 6.72 -3.37 9.37
C ILE A 142 8.09 -3.19 10.01
N GLY A 143 9.15 -3.76 9.42
CA GLY A 143 10.52 -3.62 9.92
C GLY A 143 10.96 -2.15 10.01
N TYR A 144 10.76 -1.38 8.94
CA TYR A 144 11.05 0.07 8.93
C TYR A 144 10.27 0.81 10.02
N ILE A 145 9.00 0.47 10.15
CA ILE A 145 8.06 1.07 11.09
C ILE A 145 8.45 0.80 12.54
N VAL A 146 8.81 -0.45 12.88
CA VAL A 146 9.13 -0.92 14.24
C VAL A 146 10.49 -0.39 14.67
N TYR A 147 11.48 -0.42 13.77
CA TYR A 147 12.85 0.01 14.06
C TYR A 147 13.11 1.47 13.68
N LYS A 148 12.07 2.25 13.38
CA LYS A 148 12.21 3.64 12.88
C LYS A 148 13.13 4.50 13.75
N ASP A 149 13.03 4.34 15.06
CA ASP A 149 13.79 5.13 16.04
C ASP A 149 15.24 4.62 16.21
N GLU A 150 15.52 3.38 15.81
CA GLU A 150 16.86 2.78 15.79
C GLU A 150 17.59 2.93 14.45
N LEU A 151 16.86 3.30 13.39
CA LEU A 151 17.37 3.47 12.04
C LEU A 151 18.08 4.82 11.89
N ASN A 152 19.17 4.85 11.11
CA ASN A 152 19.95 6.07 10.91
C ASN A 152 19.10 7.15 10.22
N GLN A 153 18.93 8.29 10.90
CA GLN A 153 18.15 9.43 10.39
C GLN A 153 18.75 10.06 9.12
N GLU A 154 20.06 9.91 8.88
CA GLU A 154 20.70 10.42 7.66
C GLU A 154 20.27 9.64 6.41
N ASN A 155 19.78 8.40 6.56
CA ASN A 155 19.43 7.49 5.47
C ASN A 155 17.92 7.31 5.28
N VAL A 156 17.10 8.24 5.76
CA VAL A 156 15.63 8.15 5.68
C VAL A 156 15.15 7.96 4.23
N LYS A 157 15.75 8.68 3.27
CA LYS A 157 15.48 8.48 1.83
C LYS A 157 15.67 7.03 1.40
N ASN A 158 16.78 6.41 1.80
CA ASN A 158 17.10 5.03 1.45
C ASN A 158 16.09 4.04 2.05
N HIS A 159 15.64 4.29 3.29
CA HIS A 159 14.63 3.43 3.91
C HIS A 159 13.29 3.47 3.16
N PHE A 160 12.83 4.67 2.77
CA PHE A 160 11.64 4.80 1.93
C PHE A 160 11.83 4.15 0.56
N MET A 161 13.01 4.27 -0.04
CA MET A 161 13.33 3.63 -1.32
C MET A 161 13.24 2.10 -1.25
N TRP A 162 13.72 1.46 -0.16
CA TRP A 162 13.57 0.01 0.02
C TRP A 162 12.11 -0.43 0.07
N ILE A 163 11.27 0.34 0.77
CA ILE A 163 9.82 0.09 0.81
C ILE A 163 9.22 0.25 -0.58
N ILE A 164 9.50 1.35 -1.26
CA ILE A 164 8.97 1.66 -2.59
C ILE A 164 9.38 0.58 -3.61
N VAL A 165 10.66 0.22 -3.66
CA VAL A 165 11.20 -0.76 -4.61
C VAL A 165 10.64 -2.15 -4.35
N SER A 166 10.53 -2.58 -3.09
CA SER A 166 9.95 -3.88 -2.76
C SER A 166 8.47 -3.99 -3.15
N TYR A 167 7.66 -2.95 -2.89
CA TYR A 167 6.27 -2.89 -3.36
C TYR A 167 6.19 -2.82 -4.88
N GLY A 168 7.05 -2.04 -5.53
CA GLY A 168 7.08 -1.89 -6.99
C GLY A 168 7.44 -3.16 -7.74
N ILE A 169 8.43 -3.93 -7.25
CA ILE A 169 8.77 -5.25 -7.81
C ILE A 169 7.61 -6.24 -7.59
N SER A 170 7.01 -6.24 -6.40
CA SER A 170 5.86 -7.10 -6.11
C SER A 170 4.68 -6.78 -7.03
N TYR A 171 4.40 -5.49 -7.25
CA TYR A 171 3.40 -5.02 -8.20
C TYR A 171 3.70 -5.51 -9.62
N LEU A 172 4.92 -5.30 -10.12
CA LEU A 172 5.33 -5.73 -11.46
C LEU A 172 5.10 -7.23 -11.67
N ILE A 173 5.57 -8.08 -10.75
CA ILE A 173 5.41 -9.54 -10.88
C ILE A 173 3.94 -9.95 -10.82
N THR A 174 3.18 -9.39 -9.88
CA THR A 174 1.76 -9.74 -9.74
C THR A 174 0.92 -9.25 -10.92
N GLN A 175 1.23 -8.10 -11.51
CA GLN A 175 0.56 -7.64 -12.72
C GLN A 175 0.87 -8.54 -13.90
N ILE A 176 2.13 -8.92 -14.15
CA ILE A 176 2.46 -9.86 -15.23
C ILE A 176 1.66 -11.16 -15.09
N ALA A 177 1.56 -11.69 -13.87
CA ALA A 177 0.76 -12.88 -13.59
C ALA A 177 -0.73 -12.65 -13.81
N LEU A 178 -1.26 -11.50 -13.40
CA LEU A 178 -2.66 -11.12 -13.61
C LEU A 178 -3.00 -11.08 -15.10
N TYR A 179 -2.22 -10.37 -15.91
CA TYR A 179 -2.46 -10.28 -17.35
C TYR A 179 -2.43 -11.66 -18.02
N GLY A 180 -1.51 -12.54 -17.62
CA GLY A 180 -1.49 -13.92 -18.12
C GLY A 180 -2.76 -14.73 -17.78
N ARG A 181 -3.41 -14.45 -16.65
CA ARG A 181 -4.69 -15.09 -16.27
C ARG A 181 -5.89 -14.48 -17.00
N ILE A 182 -5.84 -13.18 -17.31
CA ILE A 182 -6.85 -12.53 -18.14
C ILE A 182 -6.79 -13.10 -19.56
N ASP A 183 -5.59 -13.21 -20.15
CA ASP A 183 -5.41 -13.76 -21.49
C ASP A 183 -5.86 -15.23 -21.58
N ALA A 184 -5.71 -15.98 -20.49
CA ALA A 184 -6.22 -17.35 -20.36
C ALA A 184 -7.75 -17.43 -20.15
N ASN A 185 -8.48 -16.30 -20.11
CA ASN A 185 -9.90 -16.20 -19.80
C ASN A 185 -10.31 -16.87 -18.47
N GLU A 186 -9.38 -16.95 -17.51
CA GLU A 186 -9.66 -17.53 -16.19
C GLU A 186 -10.46 -16.56 -15.30
N ILE A 187 -10.36 -15.26 -15.56
CA ILE A 187 -10.90 -14.18 -14.73
C ILE A 187 -11.59 -13.16 -15.62
N GLU A 188 -12.82 -12.79 -15.26
CA GLU A 188 -13.51 -11.69 -15.93
C GLU A 188 -12.96 -10.35 -15.43
N SER A 189 -12.85 -9.36 -16.31
CA SER A 189 -12.22 -8.09 -15.96
C SER A 189 -12.95 -7.40 -14.79
N ILE A 190 -14.27 -7.58 -14.65
CA ILE A 190 -15.07 -7.02 -13.54
C ILE A 190 -14.62 -7.54 -12.16
N ASP A 191 -14.17 -8.80 -12.08
CA ASP A 191 -13.65 -9.41 -10.86
C ASP A 191 -12.36 -8.71 -10.40
N ILE A 192 -11.56 -8.21 -11.34
CA ILE A 192 -10.31 -7.51 -11.04
C ILE A 192 -10.61 -6.18 -10.36
N LEU A 193 -11.60 -5.44 -10.85
CA LEU A 193 -11.95 -4.14 -10.29
C LEU A 193 -12.51 -4.28 -8.87
N SER A 194 -13.43 -5.23 -8.66
CA SER A 194 -14.04 -5.46 -7.34
C SER A 194 -13.00 -5.91 -6.31
N VAL A 195 -12.14 -6.85 -6.66
CA VAL A 195 -11.07 -7.35 -5.78
C VAL A 195 -10.02 -6.27 -5.52
N ASN A 196 -9.63 -5.47 -6.52
CA ASN A 196 -8.69 -4.36 -6.31
C ASN A 196 -9.27 -3.26 -5.43
N ALA A 197 -10.55 -2.92 -5.58
CA ALA A 197 -11.21 -1.94 -4.72
C ALA A 197 -11.27 -2.44 -3.27
N PHE A 198 -11.68 -3.70 -3.07
CA PHE A 198 -11.70 -4.30 -1.74
C PHE A 198 -10.28 -4.38 -1.13
N PHE A 199 -9.29 -4.74 -1.95
CA PHE A 199 -7.88 -4.74 -1.56
C PHE A 199 -7.43 -3.37 -1.05
N ILE A 200 -7.72 -2.28 -1.78
CA ILE A 200 -7.33 -0.92 -1.35
C ILE A 200 -7.96 -0.57 -0.01
N ILE A 201 -9.25 -0.86 0.18
CA ILE A 201 -9.96 -0.59 1.44
C ILE A 201 -9.31 -1.35 2.60
N MET A 202 -9.13 -2.67 2.44
CA MET A 202 -8.55 -3.52 3.48
C MET A 202 -7.10 -3.14 3.79
N TRP A 203 -6.33 -2.80 2.77
CA TRP A 203 -4.96 -2.35 2.93
C TRP A 203 -4.89 -1.04 3.72
N LEU A 204 -5.77 -0.07 3.42
CA LEU A 204 -5.86 1.18 4.19
C LEU A 204 -6.25 0.93 5.65
N LEU A 205 -7.23 0.05 5.91
CA LEU A 205 -7.61 -0.34 7.27
C LEU A 205 -6.46 -1.03 8.02
N GLY A 206 -5.72 -1.91 7.34
CA GLY A 206 -4.53 -2.56 7.87
C GLY A 206 -3.44 -1.56 8.25
N GLN A 207 -3.17 -0.57 7.39
CA GLN A 207 -2.20 0.49 7.66
C GLN A 207 -2.62 1.38 8.83
N MET A 208 -3.91 1.71 8.96
CA MET A 208 -4.44 2.46 10.09
C MET A 208 -4.29 1.69 11.41
N ALA A 209 -4.56 0.39 11.41
CA ALA A 209 -4.37 -0.46 12.59
C ALA A 209 -2.89 -0.53 12.99
N ILE A 210 -1.98 -0.77 12.03
CA ILE A 210 -0.54 -0.76 12.29
C ILE A 210 -0.09 0.62 12.80
N TRP A 211 -0.61 1.71 12.25
CA TRP A 211 -0.31 3.06 12.72
C TRP A 211 -0.72 3.25 14.19
N ASN A 212 -1.92 2.82 14.57
CA ASN A 212 -2.41 2.89 15.94
C ASN A 212 -1.53 2.10 16.91
N PHE A 213 -1.18 0.86 16.54
CA PHE A 213 -0.23 0.06 17.33
C PHE A 213 1.06 0.81 17.63
N LEU A 214 1.65 1.45 16.61
CA LEU A 214 2.92 2.15 16.77
C LEU A 214 2.81 3.42 17.58
N PHE A 215 1.76 4.20 17.36
CA PHE A 215 1.56 5.45 18.06
C PHE A 215 1.41 5.20 19.56
N LEU A 216 0.56 4.22 19.91
CA LEU A 216 0.40 3.77 21.29
C LEU A 216 1.68 3.18 21.87
N ARG A 217 2.42 2.39 21.08
CA ARG A 217 3.70 1.83 21.52
C ARG A 217 4.76 2.91 21.79
N ARG A 218 4.80 3.99 21.02
CA ARG A 218 5.71 5.13 21.25
C ARG A 218 5.31 5.96 22.48
N ALA A 219 4.04 5.96 22.84
CA ALA A 219 3.57 6.64 24.05
C ALA A 219 3.95 5.89 25.34
N LEU A 220 4.36 4.62 25.23
CA LEU A 220 4.82 3.84 26.38
C LEU A 220 6.28 4.14 26.71
N PRO A 221 6.62 4.46 27.97
CA PRO A 221 8.00 4.62 28.40
C PRO A 221 8.75 3.28 28.22
N LEU A 222 9.81 3.30 27.40
CA LEU A 222 10.56 2.10 26.98
C LEU A 222 11.53 1.60 28.06
N THR A 223 11.65 2.28 29.18
CA THR A 223 12.59 1.95 30.25
C THR A 223 11.92 2.00 31.61
N LYS A 224 11.99 0.88 32.35
CA LYS A 224 11.65 0.80 33.79
C LYS A 224 12.35 1.88 34.63
N GLN A 225 13.40 2.51 34.09
CA GLN A 225 14.20 3.56 34.70
C GLN A 225 13.59 4.97 34.59
N GLU A 226 12.68 5.22 33.63
CA GLU A 226 11.97 6.51 33.48
C GLU A 226 10.63 6.55 34.21
N LEU A 227 10.11 5.39 34.62
CA LEU A 227 8.82 5.26 35.28
C LEU A 227 8.83 5.68 36.76
N GLY A 228 10.00 5.94 37.37
CA GLY A 228 10.09 6.40 38.76
C GLY A 228 9.42 5.49 39.79
N GLU A 229 9.03 4.27 39.40
CA GLU A 229 8.49 3.27 40.30
C GLU A 229 9.67 2.54 40.92
N GLU A 230 10.15 3.09 42.04
CA GLU A 230 10.58 2.25 43.16
C GLU A 230 9.56 1.12 43.30
N GLU A 231 10.06 -0.11 43.36
CA GLU A 231 9.28 -1.33 43.48
C GLU A 231 8.05 -1.11 44.37
N PRO A 232 6.81 -1.31 43.88
CA PRO A 232 5.71 -1.37 44.82
C PRO A 232 5.88 -2.68 45.59
N GLU A 233 6.27 -2.52 46.85
CA GLU A 233 6.24 -3.54 47.88
C GLU A 233 5.03 -4.46 47.68
N LEU A 234 5.32 -5.76 47.59
CA LEU A 234 4.42 -6.91 47.66
C LEU A 234 3.01 -6.59 48.19
N SER A 235 2.10 -6.11 47.33
CA SER A 235 0.71 -5.89 47.73
C SER A 235 -0.10 -7.18 47.59
N ARG A 236 -0.59 -7.67 48.72
CA ARG A 236 -1.37 -8.92 48.89
C ARG A 236 -2.81 -8.82 48.39
N THR A 237 -3.08 -8.09 47.31
CA THR A 237 -4.45 -7.76 46.87
C THR A 237 -4.60 -7.72 45.34
N SER A 238 -4.42 -8.85 44.66
CA SER A 238 -5.25 -9.18 43.49
C SER A 238 -5.25 -10.68 43.20
N LYS A 239 -6.09 -11.41 43.96
CA LYS A 239 -6.66 -12.69 43.53
C LYS A 239 -7.48 -12.43 42.26
N GLY A 240 -6.94 -12.75 41.10
CA GLY A 240 -7.63 -12.59 39.82
C GLY A 240 -6.85 -13.27 38.69
N ASN A 241 -7.02 -14.60 38.60
CA ASN A 241 -6.35 -15.50 37.67
C ASN A 241 -6.55 -15.12 36.19
N VAL A 242 -5.65 -14.32 35.63
CA VAL A 242 -5.32 -14.38 34.20
C VAL A 242 -3.81 -14.56 34.10
N THR A 243 -3.45 -15.83 33.90
CA THR A 243 -2.12 -16.46 33.83
C THR A 243 -0.93 -15.53 33.58
N ASN A 244 -0.18 -15.27 34.66
CA ASN A 244 1.17 -14.69 34.62
C ASN A 244 2.10 -15.40 33.60
N GLN A 245 1.86 -16.68 33.32
CA GLN A 245 2.59 -17.43 32.30
C GLN A 245 2.46 -16.84 30.89
N THR A 246 1.31 -16.30 30.48
CA THR A 246 1.16 -15.75 29.12
C THR A 246 1.90 -14.42 28.98
N LYS A 247 1.84 -13.57 30.00
CA LYS A 247 2.64 -12.33 30.06
C LYS A 247 4.14 -12.62 30.12
N ILE A 248 4.57 -13.66 30.84
CA ILE A 248 5.98 -14.08 30.91
C ILE A 248 6.43 -14.69 29.58
N HIS A 249 5.62 -15.54 28.94
CA HIS A 249 5.93 -16.12 27.62
C HIS A 249 6.00 -15.05 26.53
N LEU A 250 5.09 -14.06 26.53
CA LEU A 250 5.17 -12.94 25.60
C LEU A 250 6.40 -12.07 25.88
N LYS A 251 6.74 -11.79 27.15
CA LYS A 251 7.97 -11.08 27.51
C LYS A 251 9.22 -11.86 27.08
N GLN A 252 9.25 -13.17 27.25
CA GLN A 252 10.35 -14.02 26.80
C GLN A 252 10.46 -14.06 25.27
N LEU A 253 9.34 -14.08 24.55
CA LEU A 253 9.33 -13.96 23.09
C LEU A 253 9.86 -12.59 22.65
N GLN A 254 9.46 -11.52 23.35
CA GLN A 254 9.88 -10.16 23.09
C GLN A 254 11.38 -9.98 23.36
N ASP A 255 11.87 -10.44 24.52
CA ASP A 255 13.28 -10.45 24.89
C ASP A 255 14.09 -11.33 23.92
N LYS A 256 13.54 -12.46 23.47
CA LYS A 256 14.17 -13.26 22.41
C LYS A 256 14.22 -12.49 21.10
N THR A 257 13.18 -11.76 20.69
CA THR A 257 13.22 -10.97 19.44
C THR A 257 14.18 -9.78 19.51
N THR A 258 14.27 -9.08 20.64
CA THR A 258 15.25 -7.99 20.83
C THR A 258 16.68 -8.53 21.00
N GLU A 259 16.85 -9.69 21.66
CA GLU A 259 18.14 -10.38 21.73
C GLU A 259 18.54 -10.95 20.38
N TYR A 260 17.61 -11.47 19.57
CA TYR A 260 17.86 -11.90 18.20
C TYR A 260 18.22 -10.72 17.31
N ALA A 261 17.56 -9.57 17.47
CA ALA A 261 17.91 -8.31 16.80
C ALA A 261 19.30 -7.80 17.22
N ARG A 262 19.66 -7.88 18.51
CA ARG A 262 21.01 -7.58 19.02
C ARG A 262 22.06 -8.58 18.53
N LYS A 263 21.73 -9.88 18.51
CA LYS A 263 22.60 -10.95 18.02
C LYS A 263 22.81 -10.83 16.52
N THR A 264 21.79 -10.55 15.72
CA THR A 264 21.95 -10.23 14.29
C THR A 264 22.74 -8.94 14.08
N ARG A 265 22.64 -7.94 14.97
CA ARG A 265 23.55 -6.77 14.97
C ARG A 265 25.02 -7.13 15.21
N ARG A 266 25.29 -8.18 15.99
CA ARG A 266 26.65 -8.67 16.30
C ARG A 266 27.14 -9.80 15.39
N SER A 267 26.25 -10.53 14.73
CA SER A 267 26.57 -11.70 13.89
C SER A 267 26.50 -11.40 12.40
N VAL A 268 25.84 -10.32 11.99
CA VAL A 268 26.07 -9.74 10.68
C VAL A 268 27.37 -8.95 10.80
N ASP A 269 28.46 -9.49 10.26
CA ASP A 269 29.70 -8.75 10.04
C ASP A 269 29.39 -7.52 9.16
N LEU A 270 28.92 -6.44 9.78
CA LEU A 270 28.69 -5.15 9.13
C LEU A 270 29.96 -4.70 8.41
N ASP A 271 31.13 -5.05 8.94
CA ASP A 271 32.42 -4.78 8.33
C ASP A 271 32.68 -5.65 7.10
N LYS A 272 32.25 -6.91 7.07
CA LYS A 272 32.33 -7.76 5.87
C LYS A 272 31.36 -7.31 4.79
N ILE A 273 30.17 -6.84 5.15
CA ILE A 273 29.21 -6.24 4.21
C ILE A 273 29.72 -4.89 3.70
N ARG A 274 30.24 -4.02 4.57
CA ARG A 274 30.87 -2.74 4.20
C ARG A 274 32.08 -2.99 3.29
N ALA A 275 32.95 -3.94 3.62
CA ALA A 275 34.09 -4.30 2.79
C ALA A 275 33.67 -4.87 1.43
N LYS A 276 32.63 -5.72 1.37
CA LYS A 276 32.05 -6.18 0.09
C LYS A 276 31.49 -5.02 -0.73
N ARG A 277 30.74 -4.11 -0.10
CA ARG A 277 30.18 -2.91 -0.74
C ARG A 277 31.28 -2.00 -1.26
N ASP A 278 32.31 -1.76 -0.47
CA ASP A 278 33.42 -0.87 -0.84
C ASP A 278 34.29 -1.51 -1.93
N LYS A 279 34.48 -2.84 -1.90
CA LYS A 279 35.12 -3.60 -2.99
C LYS A 279 34.28 -3.57 -4.27
N PHE A 280 32.95 -3.65 -4.16
CA PHE A 280 32.06 -3.51 -5.32
C PHE A 280 32.05 -2.07 -5.86
N LYS A 281 31.98 -1.06 -4.99
CA LYS A 281 32.06 0.36 -5.38
C LYS A 281 33.39 0.69 -6.05
N LYS A 282 34.52 0.18 -5.52
CA LYS A 282 35.82 0.28 -6.19
C LYS A 282 35.79 -0.42 -7.54
N LYS A 283 35.31 -1.67 -7.63
CA LYS A 283 35.21 -2.40 -8.89
C LYS A 283 34.34 -1.69 -9.95
N VAL A 284 33.23 -1.05 -9.53
CA VAL A 284 32.38 -0.26 -10.42
C VAL A 284 33.06 1.05 -10.82
N ASN A 285 33.68 1.75 -9.87
CA ASN A 285 34.44 2.96 -10.16
C ASN A 285 35.66 2.68 -11.05
N ASP A 286 36.32 1.52 -10.92
CA ASP A 286 37.46 1.11 -11.74
C ASP A 286 37.02 0.71 -13.17
N ILE A 287 35.76 0.30 -13.37
CA ILE A 287 35.18 -0.01 -14.69
C ILE A 287 34.57 1.25 -15.33
N ILE A 288 34.07 2.17 -14.50
CA ILE A 288 33.35 3.38 -14.89
C ILE A 288 34.06 4.56 -14.23
N ASP A 289 35.33 4.78 -14.58
CA ASP A 289 36.00 6.04 -14.28
C ASP A 289 35.60 7.04 -15.37
N ILE A 290 34.34 7.47 -15.33
CA ILE A 290 33.90 8.62 -16.11
C ILE A 290 34.12 9.81 -15.19
N GLN A 291 35.30 10.43 -15.30
CA GLN A 291 35.54 11.72 -14.68
C GLN A 291 34.62 12.75 -15.39
N GLU A 292 34.18 13.81 -14.70
CA GLU A 292 33.34 14.86 -15.32
C GLU A 292 34.01 15.52 -16.55
N ASP A 293 35.31 15.29 -16.73
CA ASP A 293 36.12 15.71 -17.87
C ASP A 293 36.07 14.76 -19.07
N ASP A 294 35.64 13.49 -18.90
CA ASP A 294 35.44 12.54 -20.01
C ASP A 294 34.05 12.65 -20.67
N ILE A 295 33.16 13.44 -20.08
CA ILE A 295 31.83 13.70 -20.63
C ILE A 295 32.00 14.78 -21.71
N PRO A 296 31.75 14.47 -23.01
CA PRO A 296 31.84 15.45 -24.07
C PRO A 296 31.01 16.70 -23.74
N ASP A 297 31.48 17.89 -24.09
CA ASP A 297 30.81 19.16 -23.70
C ASP A 297 29.33 19.23 -24.12
N TRP A 298 28.93 18.54 -25.19
CA TRP A 298 27.54 18.43 -25.64
C TRP A 298 26.65 17.58 -24.71
N MET A 299 27.25 16.73 -23.87
CA MET A 299 26.60 15.86 -22.91
C MET A 299 26.66 16.42 -21.47
N ARG A 300 27.41 17.50 -21.24
CA ARG A 300 27.40 18.23 -19.96
C ARG A 300 26.07 18.93 -19.76
N LYS A 301 25.49 18.78 -18.56
CA LYS A 301 24.19 19.37 -18.20
C LYS A 301 24.22 20.87 -18.49
N PRO A 302 23.35 21.37 -19.39
CA PRO A 302 23.30 22.79 -19.66
C PRO A 302 22.92 23.54 -18.38
N LYS A 303 23.78 24.46 -17.91
CA LYS A 303 23.61 25.15 -16.62
C LYS A 303 22.26 25.89 -16.48
N TRP A 304 21.62 26.23 -17.61
CA TRP A 304 20.31 26.88 -17.65
C TRP A 304 19.12 25.96 -17.34
N VAL A 305 19.29 24.63 -17.40
CA VAL A 305 18.20 23.68 -17.21
C VAL A 305 18.19 23.25 -15.75
N LYS A 306 17.43 23.99 -14.93
CA LYS A 306 17.16 23.57 -13.55
C LYS A 306 16.38 22.24 -13.57
N PRO A 307 16.72 21.26 -12.69
CA PRO A 307 16.00 19.99 -12.60
C PRO A 307 14.49 20.16 -12.58
N MET A 308 14.00 21.12 -11.79
CA MET A 308 12.60 21.52 -11.71
C MET A 308 11.92 21.67 -13.07
N TYR A 309 12.54 22.36 -14.03
CA TYR A 309 11.91 22.59 -15.34
C TYR A 309 11.81 21.30 -16.15
N VAL A 310 12.80 20.41 -16.01
CA VAL A 310 12.77 19.09 -16.65
C VAL A 310 11.69 18.22 -16.04
N GLU A 311 11.63 18.16 -14.70
CA GLU A 311 10.63 17.34 -14.01
C GLU A 311 9.20 17.81 -14.32
N LEU A 312 8.96 19.12 -14.33
CA LEU A 312 7.67 19.69 -14.71
C LEU A 312 7.35 19.44 -16.18
N PHE A 313 8.31 19.61 -17.09
CA PHE A 313 8.10 19.32 -18.51
C PHE A 313 7.75 17.84 -18.72
N CYS A 314 8.51 16.92 -18.12
CA CYS A 314 8.21 15.49 -18.15
C CYS A 314 6.83 15.19 -17.55
N GLY A 315 6.47 15.81 -16.42
CA GLY A 315 5.14 15.68 -15.81
C GLY A 315 4.02 16.15 -16.74
N VAL A 316 4.20 17.28 -17.42
CA VAL A 316 3.22 17.81 -18.40
C VAL A 316 3.11 16.91 -19.62
N VAL A 317 4.21 16.37 -20.14
CA VAL A 317 4.18 15.41 -21.26
C VAL A 317 3.38 14.16 -20.88
N ILE A 318 3.64 13.59 -19.70
CA ILE A 318 2.89 12.44 -19.17
C ILE A 318 1.40 12.79 -19.00
N PHE A 319 1.09 13.98 -18.49
CA PHE A 319 -0.28 14.46 -18.33
C PHE A 319 -1.00 14.58 -19.66
N LEU A 320 -0.39 15.20 -20.67
CA LEU A 320 -0.99 15.41 -21.99
C LEU A 320 -1.33 14.08 -22.67
N PHE A 321 -0.39 13.13 -22.71
CA PHE A 321 -0.65 11.82 -23.32
C PHE A 321 -1.71 11.04 -22.54
N THR A 322 -1.65 11.03 -21.21
CA THR A 322 -2.69 10.37 -20.39
C THR A 322 -4.06 11.01 -20.57
N PHE A 323 -4.12 12.33 -20.67
CA PHE A 323 -5.37 13.05 -20.89
C PHE A 323 -5.95 12.81 -22.27
N LEU A 324 -5.11 12.76 -23.32
CA LEU A 324 -5.55 12.41 -24.68
C LEU A 324 -6.13 11.00 -24.72
N GLU A 325 -5.46 10.01 -24.13
CA GLU A 325 -5.96 8.63 -24.04
C GLU A 325 -7.25 8.55 -23.22
N PHE A 326 -7.32 9.26 -22.10
CA PHE A 326 -8.52 9.34 -21.29
C PHE A 326 -9.68 9.95 -22.08
N ASN A 327 -9.47 11.05 -22.80
CA ASN A 327 -10.50 11.70 -23.62
C ASN A 327 -10.99 10.79 -24.75
N ASN A 328 -10.08 10.06 -25.41
CA ASN A 328 -10.44 9.08 -26.44
C ASN A 328 -11.35 7.97 -25.88
N ARG A 329 -11.03 7.43 -24.69
CA ARG A 329 -11.87 6.41 -24.03
C ARG A 329 -13.15 7.00 -23.42
N ASN A 330 -13.11 8.25 -22.98
CA ASN A 330 -14.28 8.94 -22.44
C ASN A 330 -15.33 9.20 -23.52
N ALA A 331 -14.95 9.44 -24.77
CA ALA A 331 -15.89 9.56 -25.88
C ALA A 331 -16.70 8.28 -26.08
N LEU A 332 -16.07 7.11 -25.95
CA LEU A 332 -16.75 5.81 -25.96
C LEU A 332 -17.67 5.65 -24.73
N PHE A 333 -17.29 6.20 -23.57
CA PHE A 333 -18.11 6.15 -22.35
C PHE A 333 -19.37 6.98 -22.47
N VAL A 334 -19.24 8.19 -23.01
CA VAL A 334 -20.36 9.12 -23.20
C VAL A 334 -21.28 8.68 -24.33
N SER A 335 -20.80 7.91 -25.33
CA SER A 335 -21.64 7.47 -26.46
C SER A 335 -22.72 6.46 -26.08
N GLY A 336 -22.71 5.86 -24.88
CA GLY A 336 -23.80 5.01 -24.38
C GLY A 336 -23.94 3.62 -25.03
N ASP A 337 -23.22 3.34 -26.12
CA ASP A 337 -23.27 2.06 -26.86
C ASP A 337 -22.37 0.96 -26.26
N TRP A 338 -22.57 0.64 -24.98
CA TRP A 338 -21.75 -0.35 -24.27
C TRP A 338 -22.34 -1.75 -24.41
N LYS A 339 -21.58 -2.67 -25.00
CA LYS A 339 -21.92 -4.11 -24.98
C LYS A 339 -21.21 -4.82 -23.84
N LEU A 340 -21.85 -5.85 -23.26
CA LEU A 340 -21.36 -6.59 -22.09
C LEU A 340 -19.92 -7.14 -22.23
N SER A 341 -19.46 -7.37 -23.45
CA SER A 341 -18.10 -7.79 -23.76
C SER A 341 -17.03 -6.72 -23.52
N GLN A 342 -17.41 -5.50 -23.12
CA GLN A 342 -16.56 -4.32 -23.01
C GLN A 342 -16.25 -3.90 -21.56
N THR A 343 -16.43 -4.78 -20.56
CA THR A 343 -16.06 -4.48 -19.17
C THR A 343 -14.59 -4.05 -19.02
N GLN A 344 -13.72 -4.54 -19.90
CA GLN A 344 -12.33 -4.09 -20.02
C GLN A 344 -12.20 -2.57 -20.23
N TYR A 345 -13.04 -1.97 -21.07
CA TYR A 345 -13.00 -0.53 -21.34
C TYR A 345 -13.33 0.31 -20.09
N VAL A 346 -14.21 -0.19 -19.20
CA VAL A 346 -14.52 0.50 -17.94
C VAL A 346 -13.32 0.48 -17.02
N ILE A 347 -12.63 -0.65 -16.93
CA ILE A 347 -11.44 -0.79 -16.06
C ILE A 347 -10.32 0.10 -16.55
N GLU A 348 -10.13 0.16 -17.87
CA GLU A 348 -9.16 1.03 -18.48
C GLU A 348 -9.49 2.51 -18.23
N TRP A 349 -10.77 2.88 -18.35
CA TRP A 349 -11.25 4.24 -18.03
C TRP A 349 -11.01 4.59 -16.55
N VAL A 350 -11.37 3.71 -15.61
CA VAL A 350 -11.14 3.91 -14.17
C VAL A 350 -9.65 4.01 -13.86
N THR A 351 -8.84 3.15 -14.50
CA THR A 351 -7.38 3.15 -14.34
C THR A 351 -6.77 4.45 -14.83
N LEU A 352 -7.18 4.95 -16.00
CA LEU A 352 -6.73 6.24 -16.55
C LEU A 352 -7.16 7.41 -15.68
N LEU A 353 -8.39 7.39 -15.14
CA LEU A 353 -8.88 8.42 -14.25
C LEU A 353 -8.02 8.51 -12.98
N ILE A 354 -7.75 7.37 -12.34
CA ILE A 354 -6.88 7.29 -11.16
C ILE A 354 -5.46 7.75 -11.51
N LEU A 355 -4.92 7.34 -12.66
CA LEU A 355 -3.61 7.75 -13.13
C LEU A 355 -3.52 9.26 -13.34
N LEU A 356 -4.56 9.89 -13.90
CA LEU A 356 -4.64 11.34 -14.08
C LEU A 356 -4.56 12.06 -12.73
N PHE A 357 -5.29 11.59 -11.71
CA PHE A 357 -5.19 12.15 -10.36
C PHE A 357 -3.79 12.02 -9.77
N ILE A 358 -3.11 10.89 -9.98
CA ILE A 358 -1.73 10.67 -9.52
C ILE A 358 -0.76 11.63 -10.24
N ILE A 359 -0.92 11.84 -11.55
CA ILE A 359 -0.08 12.79 -12.32
C ILE A 359 -0.30 14.23 -11.83
N ILE A 360 -1.55 14.63 -11.61
CA ILE A 360 -1.85 15.96 -11.06
C ILE A 360 -1.21 16.13 -9.68
N ALA A 361 -1.31 15.11 -8.81
CA ALA A 361 -0.67 15.12 -7.51
C ALA A 361 0.87 15.18 -7.63
N TYR A 362 1.46 14.48 -8.59
CA TYR A 362 2.90 14.54 -8.87
C TYR A 362 3.36 15.93 -9.31
N ILE A 363 2.66 16.57 -10.25
CA ILE A 363 2.98 17.93 -10.70
C ILE A 363 2.83 18.93 -9.55
N ALA A 364 1.73 18.84 -8.78
CA ALA A 364 1.49 19.72 -7.64
C ALA A 364 2.55 19.54 -6.53
N THR A 365 2.95 18.30 -6.25
CA THR A 365 4.00 18.01 -5.26
C THR A 365 5.38 18.47 -5.72
N THR A 366 5.70 18.33 -7.00
CA THR A 366 6.94 18.85 -7.61
C THR A 366 7.00 20.37 -7.51
N LEU A 367 5.91 21.06 -7.85
CA LEU A 367 5.83 22.50 -7.75
C LEU A 367 5.95 22.97 -6.28
N THR A 368 5.25 22.32 -5.35
CA THR A 368 5.31 22.69 -3.93
C THR A 368 6.66 22.39 -3.29
N PHE A 369 7.36 21.33 -3.74
CA PHE A 369 8.72 21.04 -3.30
C PHE A 369 9.68 22.14 -3.72
N HIS A 370 9.72 22.52 -5.00
CA HIS A 370 10.66 23.55 -5.45
C HIS A 370 10.30 24.96 -4.96
N LEU A 371 9.01 25.28 -4.76
CA LEU A 371 8.59 26.60 -4.28
C LEU A 371 8.70 26.77 -2.75
N LYS A 372 8.46 25.69 -1.97
CA LYS A 372 8.32 25.77 -0.51
C LYS A 372 9.26 24.84 0.26
N GLY A 373 10.05 23.99 -0.41
CA GLY A 373 10.89 22.97 0.23
C GLY A 373 10.11 21.92 1.00
N LYS A 374 8.85 21.65 0.63
CA LYS A 374 7.94 20.73 1.35
C LYS A 374 7.51 19.57 0.46
N PHE A 375 7.11 18.46 1.09
CA PHE A 375 6.52 17.28 0.43
C PHE A 375 7.44 16.47 -0.50
N TYR A 376 8.76 16.57 -0.34
CA TYR A 376 9.74 15.75 -1.08
C TYR A 376 9.40 14.25 -1.09
N TYR A 377 9.13 13.64 0.07
CA TYR A 377 8.80 12.21 0.15
C TYR A 377 7.48 11.84 -0.54
N LEU A 378 6.51 12.77 -0.57
CA LEU A 378 5.24 12.56 -1.26
C LEU A 378 5.46 12.63 -2.78
N GLN A 379 6.26 13.58 -3.24
CA GLN A 379 6.68 13.67 -4.64
C GLN A 379 7.41 12.39 -5.06
N LEU A 380 8.31 11.86 -4.22
CA LEU A 380 9.06 10.63 -4.49
C LEU A 380 8.12 9.43 -4.60
N PHE A 381 7.13 9.35 -3.71
CA PHE A 381 6.12 8.30 -3.73
C PHE A 381 5.26 8.36 -5.00
N MET A 382 4.76 9.54 -5.38
CA MET A 382 3.96 9.71 -6.61
C MET A 382 4.78 9.39 -7.87
N GLY A 383 6.02 9.89 -7.95
CA GLY A 383 6.93 9.59 -9.07
C GLY A 383 7.24 8.10 -9.19
N SER A 384 7.37 7.40 -8.06
CA SER A 384 7.59 5.96 -8.03
C SER A 384 6.36 5.17 -8.50
N ILE A 385 5.15 5.57 -8.10
CA ILE A 385 3.91 4.94 -8.59
C ILE A 385 3.81 5.07 -10.11
N LEU A 386 4.05 6.27 -10.65
CA LEU A 386 4.05 6.50 -12.10
C LEU A 386 5.11 5.65 -12.81
N PHE A 387 6.32 5.60 -12.26
CA PHE A 387 7.41 4.79 -12.80
C PHE A 387 7.04 3.31 -12.88
N PHE A 388 6.62 2.71 -11.76
CA PHE A 388 6.26 1.29 -11.74
C PHE A 388 5.03 0.98 -12.58
N LYS A 389 4.04 1.88 -12.65
CA LYS A 389 2.85 1.70 -13.49
C LYS A 389 3.20 1.65 -14.98
N LEU A 390 3.92 2.66 -15.48
CA LEU A 390 4.32 2.73 -16.89
C LEU A 390 5.31 1.62 -17.27
N LEU A 391 6.25 1.30 -16.38
CA LEU A 391 7.19 0.20 -16.59
C LEU A 391 6.46 -1.15 -16.69
N THR A 392 5.49 -1.38 -15.80
CA THR A 392 4.72 -2.62 -15.78
C THR A 392 3.87 -2.77 -17.04
N GLU A 393 3.21 -1.69 -17.48
CA GLU A 393 2.47 -1.70 -18.76
C GLU A 393 3.38 -2.00 -19.95
N PHE A 394 4.58 -1.39 -19.97
CA PHE A 394 5.54 -1.63 -21.05
C PHE A 394 6.00 -3.09 -21.08
N ILE A 395 6.34 -3.66 -19.91
CA ILE A 395 6.73 -5.07 -19.80
C ILE A 395 5.59 -6.01 -20.17
N ASN A 396 4.36 -5.71 -19.75
CA ASN A 396 3.20 -6.51 -20.10
C ASN A 396 2.97 -6.54 -21.62
N ILE A 397 3.11 -5.40 -22.31
CA ILE A 397 3.03 -5.37 -23.77
C ILE A 397 4.11 -6.26 -24.41
N MET A 398 5.32 -6.25 -23.87
CA MET A 398 6.41 -7.09 -24.39
C MET A 398 6.17 -8.59 -24.19
N ILE A 399 5.50 -8.98 -23.09
CA ILE A 399 5.30 -10.40 -22.73
C ILE A 399 4.00 -10.95 -23.34
N HIS A 400 2.89 -10.23 -23.17
CA HIS A 400 1.54 -10.70 -23.47
C HIS A 400 0.94 -10.06 -24.74
N GLY A 401 1.62 -9.06 -25.32
CA GLY A 401 1.14 -8.34 -26.47
C GLY A 401 0.19 -7.18 -26.14
N LEU A 402 -0.44 -6.60 -27.17
CA LEU A 402 -1.17 -5.33 -27.09
C LEU A 402 -2.58 -5.42 -26.49
N LEU A 403 -3.13 -6.63 -26.28
CA LEU A 403 -4.57 -6.85 -26.06
C LEU A 403 -5.14 -6.15 -24.82
N LEU A 404 -4.27 -5.73 -23.89
CA LEU A 404 -4.64 -5.22 -22.58
C LEU A 404 -3.94 -3.91 -22.20
N SER A 405 -3.32 -3.25 -23.18
CA SER A 405 -2.60 -2.00 -22.94
C SER A 405 -3.54 -0.79 -22.89
N VAL A 406 -3.37 0.00 -21.84
CA VAL A 406 -4.04 1.30 -21.67
C VAL A 406 -3.47 2.36 -22.63
N PHE A 407 -2.24 2.19 -23.09
CA PHE A 407 -1.56 3.15 -23.97
C PHE A 407 -1.16 2.51 -25.29
N ILE A 408 -1.19 3.29 -26.36
CA ILE A 408 -0.56 2.89 -27.62
C ILE A 408 0.97 2.82 -27.38
N THR A 409 1.64 1.78 -27.86
CA THR A 409 3.06 1.52 -27.54
C THR A 409 4.01 2.72 -27.71
N PRO A 410 3.91 3.57 -28.75
CA PRO A 410 4.77 4.75 -28.89
C PRO A 410 4.53 5.81 -27.82
N THR A 411 3.28 6.05 -27.41
CA THR A 411 2.96 7.03 -26.35
C THR A 411 3.49 6.54 -25.01
N LEU A 412 3.33 5.24 -24.73
CA LEU A 412 3.88 4.62 -23.53
C LEU A 412 5.41 4.73 -23.47
N LEU A 413 6.11 4.48 -24.58
CA LEU A 413 7.57 4.58 -24.64
C LEU A 413 8.04 6.01 -24.36
N LEU A 414 7.38 7.02 -24.94
CA LEU A 414 7.68 8.43 -24.66
C LEU A 414 7.44 8.79 -23.19
N MET A 415 6.32 8.33 -22.62
CA MET A 415 6.01 8.54 -21.20
C MET A 415 7.01 7.83 -20.28
N LEU A 416 7.44 6.63 -20.64
CA LEU A 416 8.43 5.85 -19.89
C LEU A 416 9.80 6.55 -19.88
N LEU A 417 10.24 7.08 -21.03
CA LEU A 417 11.46 7.90 -21.10
C LEU A 417 11.35 9.16 -20.23
N ALA A 418 10.22 9.86 -20.31
CA ALA A 418 9.98 11.06 -19.51
C ALA A 418 10.03 10.76 -18.00
N ILE A 419 9.38 9.69 -17.54
CA ILE A 419 9.39 9.33 -16.11
C ILE A 419 10.75 8.81 -15.66
N ILE A 420 11.50 8.08 -16.50
CA ILE A 420 12.87 7.64 -16.17
C ILE A 420 13.77 8.85 -15.93
N ILE A 421 13.75 9.83 -16.83
CA ILE A 421 14.54 11.06 -16.70
C ILE A 421 14.14 11.79 -15.42
N SER A 422 12.84 12.04 -15.23
CA SER A 422 12.31 12.76 -14.06
C SER A 422 12.66 12.05 -12.75
N TYR A 423 12.43 10.75 -12.68
CA TYR A 423 12.71 9.94 -11.49
C TYR A 423 14.21 9.86 -11.20
N SER A 424 15.06 9.78 -12.23
CA SER A 424 16.52 9.78 -12.06
C SER A 424 17.04 11.10 -11.47
N LEU A 425 16.45 12.24 -11.86
CA LEU A 425 16.76 13.55 -11.30
C LEU A 425 16.35 13.61 -9.83
N GLN A 426 15.10 13.24 -9.53
CA GLN A 426 14.56 13.19 -8.17
C GLN A 426 15.38 12.27 -7.25
N LEU A 427 15.88 11.14 -7.76
CA LEU A 427 16.76 10.23 -6.99
C LEU A 427 18.14 10.83 -6.69
N ARG A 428 18.62 11.81 -7.47
CA ARG A 428 19.88 12.51 -7.20
C ARG A 428 19.70 13.67 -6.22
N GLU A 429 18.50 14.22 -6.11
CA GLU A 429 18.22 15.33 -5.20
C GLU A 429 18.32 14.90 -3.73
N ARG A 430 18.83 15.81 -2.88
CA ARG A 430 18.85 15.64 -1.43
C ARG A 430 17.64 16.40 -0.84
N PRO A 431 16.93 15.79 0.13
CA PRO A 431 15.74 16.40 0.73
C PRO A 431 16.03 17.70 1.46
#